data_AF-A0A0D8L347-F1
#
_entry.id   AF-A0A0D8L347-F1
#
_cell.length_a   1.000
_cell.length_b   1.000
_cell.length_c   1.000
_cell.angle_alpha   90.00
_cell.angle_beta   90.00
_cell.angle_gamma   90.00
#
_symmetry.space_group_name_H-M   'P 1'
#
loop_
_entity.id
_entity.type
_entity.pdbx_description
1 polymer ?
#
loop_
_entity_poly.entity_id
_entity_poly.type
_entity_poly.pdbx_seq_one_letter_code
_entity_poly.pdbx_strand_id
1 'polypeptide(L)' 'MHTSDSRHDRLAFRLAMIISRLFRGETLYPAQLAREFNVSARTLQRDFSERLVFL' A
#
# COMPACT_ATOMS: atom_id res chain seq x y z
N MET A 1 21.68 1.24 15.51
CA MET A 1 20.79 0.22 14.91
C MET A 1 19.36 0.68 15.18
N HIS A 2 18.77 1.46 14.25
CA HIS A 2 17.44 2.05 14.43
C HIS A 2 16.37 1.04 14.03
N THR A 3 15.82 0.32 15.01
CA THR A 3 14.71 -0.64 14.87
C THR A 3 13.35 0.08 14.79
N SER A 4 13.22 1.05 13.88
CA SER A 4 11.96 1.75 13.61
C SER A 4 11.66 1.93 12.11
N ASP A 5 12.65 1.71 11.23
CA ASP A 5 12.53 1.94 9.78
C ASP A 5 11.72 0.87 9.03
N SER A 6 11.83 -0.40 9.43
CA SER A 6 11.35 -1.51 8.59
C SER A 6 9.83 -1.52 8.38
N ARG A 7 9.04 -0.90 9.27
CA ARG A 7 7.58 -0.80 9.11
C ARG A 7 7.20 0.35 8.19
N HIS A 8 7.92 1.47 8.26
CA HIS A 8 7.70 2.63 7.40
C HIS A 8 8.19 2.31 5.98
N ASP A 9 9.31 1.61 5.83
CA ASP A 9 9.82 1.09 4.56
C ASP A 9 8.81 0.17 3.88
N ARG A 10 8.24 -0.78 4.61
CA ARG A 10 7.21 -1.67 4.07
C ARG A 10 5.97 -0.91 3.60
N LEU A 11 5.61 0.20 4.25
CA LEU A 11 4.46 1.01 3.85
C LEU A 11 4.78 1.88 2.63
N ALA A 12 5.95 2.53 2.61
CA ALA A 12 6.44 3.30 1.46
C ALA A 12 6.55 2.42 0.21
N PHE A 13 7.08 1.20 0.35
CA PHE A 13 7.18 0.23 -0.74
C PHE A 13 5.81 -0.18 -1.29
N ARG A 14 4.83 -0.46 -0.40
CA ARG A 14 3.46 -0.79 -0.81
C ARG A 14 2.81 0.34 -1.60
N LEU A 15 2.99 1.58 -1.16
CA LEU A 15 2.46 2.75 -1.85
C LEU A 15 3.14 3.00 -3.19
N ALA A 16 4.47 2.89 -3.27
CA ALA A 16 5.21 3.03 -4.52
C ALA A 16 4.75 1.99 -5.57
N MET A 17 4.53 0.74 -5.14
CA MET A 17 3.98 -0.33 -5.99
C MET A 17 2.55 0.00 -6.46
N ILE A 18 1.69 0.43 -5.54
CA ILE A 18 0.31 0.84 -5.85
C ILE A 18 0.29 1.99 -6.88
N ILE A 19 1.08 3.06 -6.66
CA ILE A 19 1.17 4.22 -7.55
C ILE A 19 1.69 3.80 -8.92
N SER A 20 2.71 2.93 -8.98
CA SER A 20 3.28 2.44 -10.24
C SER A 20 2.29 1.60 -11.06
N ARG A 21 1.37 0.88 -10.39
CA ARG A 21 0.29 0.14 -11.05
C ARG A 21 -0.80 1.08 -11.56
N LEU A 22 -1.20 2.07 -10.75
CA LEU A 22 -2.13 3.12 -11.18
C LEU A 22 -1.61 3.90 -12.39
N PHE A 23 -0.33 4.27 -12.39
CA PHE A 23 0.30 4.98 -13.50
C PHE A 23 0.32 4.17 -14.80
N ARG A 24 0.34 2.82 -14.70
CA ARG A 24 0.22 1.91 -15.85
C ARG A 24 -1.23 1.65 -16.29
N GLY A 25 -2.21 2.24 -15.62
CA GLY A 25 -3.63 1.99 -15.88
C GLY A 25 -4.11 0.60 -15.42
N GLU A 26 -3.37 -0.06 -14.52
CA GLU A 26 -3.79 -1.35 -13.98
C GLU A 26 -4.96 -1.15 -13.00
N THR A 27 -5.98 -2.00 -13.12
CA THR A 27 -7.07 -2.08 -12.14
C THR A 27 -6.55 -2.68 -10.83
N LEU A 28 -6.65 -1.93 -9.74
CA LEU A 28 -6.29 -2.41 -8.41
C LEU A 28 -7.46 -3.16 -7.77
N TYR A 29 -7.22 -4.41 -7.39
CA TYR A 29 -8.16 -5.18 -6.56
C TYR A 29 -7.67 -5.19 -5.10
N PRO A 30 -8.35 -4.47 -4.17
CA PRO A 30 -7.89 -4.34 -2.79
C PRO A 30 -7.71 -5.68 -2.06
N ALA A 31 -8.57 -6.66 -2.34
CA ALA A 31 -8.46 -7.99 -1.74
C ALA A 31 -7.20 -8.76 -2.22
N GLN A 32 -6.83 -8.59 -3.48
CA GLN A 32 -5.63 -9.22 -4.04
C GLN A 32 -4.36 -8.55 -3.49
N LEU A 33 -4.32 -7.22 -3.48
CA LEU A 33 -3.21 -6.46 -2.92
C LEU A 33 -3.01 -6.74 -1.43
N ALA A 34 -4.10 -6.91 -0.67
CA ALA A 34 -4.03 -7.26 0.74
C ALA A 34 -3.29 -8.60 0.96
N ARG A 35 -3.60 -9.61 0.13
CA ARG A 35 -2.90 -10.90 0.14
C ARG A 35 -1.44 -10.76 -0.29
N GLU A 36 -1.19 -10.03 -1.37
CA GLU A 36 0.15 -9.82 -1.95
C GLU A 36 1.10 -9.13 -0.96
N PHE A 37 0.56 -8.20 -0.17
CA PHE A 37 1.28 -7.47 0.86
C PHE A 37 1.20 -8.10 2.25
N ASN A 38 0.57 -9.27 2.39
CA ASN A 38 0.36 -9.98 3.64
C ASN A 38 -0.24 -9.08 4.76
N VAL A 39 -1.23 -8.28 4.40
CA VAL A 39 -1.99 -7.43 5.34
C VAL A 39 -3.48 -7.71 5.24
N SER A 40 -4.23 -7.27 6.25
CA SER A 40 -5.69 -7.34 6.18
C SER A 40 -6.22 -6.34 5.14
N ALA A 41 -7.33 -6.69 4.49
CA ALA A 41 -8.03 -5.77 3.59
C ALA A 41 -8.42 -4.46 4.29
N ARG A 42 -8.74 -4.52 5.60
CA ARG A 42 -9.02 -3.35 6.44
C ARG A 42 -7.81 -2.42 6.56
N THR A 43 -6.62 -2.97 6.77
CA THR A 43 -5.36 -2.20 6.83
C THR A 43 -5.11 -1.52 5.50
N LEU A 44 -5.26 -2.25 4.39
CA LEU A 44 -5.04 -1.72 3.06
C LEU A 44 -6.05 -0.60 2.72
N GLN A 45 -7.33 -0.80 3.05
CA GLN A 45 -8.38 0.19 2.85
C GLN A 45 -8.15 1.46 3.68
N ARG A 46 -7.62 1.31 4.90
CA ARG A 46 -7.18 2.45 5.72
C ARG A 46 -5.99 3.15 5.09
N ASP A 47 -4.96 2.42 4.65
CA ASP A 47 -3.78 2.97 3.98
C ASP A 47 -4.20 3.78 2.73
N PHE A 48 -5.17 3.28 1.95
CA PHE A 48 -5.76 4.00 0.82
C PHE A 48 -6.54 5.24 1.25
N SER A 49 -7.44 5.12 2.22
CA SER A 49 -8.30 6.22 2.66
C SER A 49 -7.51 7.34 3.35
N GLU A 50 -6.44 7.01 4.08
CA GLU A 50 -5.60 8.00 4.75
C GLU A 50 -4.62 8.68 3.79
N ARG A 51 -4.16 8.00 2.72
CA ARG A 51 -3.05 8.48 1.89
C ARG A 51 -3.40 8.83 0.44
N LEU A 52 -4.40 8.18 -0.15
CA LEU A 52 -4.87 8.51 -1.51
C LEU A 52 -6.00 9.55 -1.52
N VAL A 53 -6.62 9.87 -0.39
CA VAL A 53 -7.64 10.95 -0.33
C VAL A 53 -7.04 12.33 -0.60
N PHE A 54 -5.73 12.50 -0.42
CA PHE A 54 -5.03 13.77 -0.61
C PHE A 54 -4.22 13.85 -1.92
N LEU A 55 -4.33 12.85 -2.81
CA LEU A 55 -3.72 12.81 -4.14
C LEU A 55 -4.75 13.17 -5.21
#